data_AF-A0A7Y2K486-F1
#
_entry.id   AF-A0A7Y2K486-F1
#
_cell.length_a   1.000
_cell.length_b   1.000
_cell.length_c   1.000
_cell.angle_alpha   90.00
_cell.angle_beta   90.00
_cell.angle_gamma   90.00
#
_symmetry.space_group_name_H-M   'P 1'
#
loop_
_entity.id
_entity.type
_entity.pdbx_description
1 polymer ?
#
loop_
_entity_poly.entity_id
_entity_poly.type
_entity_poly.pdbx_seq_one_letter_code
_entity_poly.pdbx_strand_id
1 'polypeptide(L)'
;MSIPDFGNGEEGLLSAEQRAIQNIKKAILMTAGFAVQKLMTKLKDEQEIIMNLTDMLIEVFACESVYLRTLKLSGLKSETELQPYIDMTKLYISDAVERINLYGKHAITAFAEGDDLKMLMLGLKRFTKYEPINTTQLRRNIADKLIEAEKYCF
;
A
#
# COMPACT_ATOMS: atom_id res chain seq x y z
N MET A 1 -7.12 27.99 -10.70
CA MET A 1 -6.81 26.55 -10.59
C MET A 1 -5.79 26.40 -9.48
N SER A 2 -6.25 26.11 -8.26
CA SER A 2 -5.40 25.93 -7.10
C SER A 2 -4.65 24.63 -7.24
N ILE A 3 -3.32 24.74 -7.32
CA ILE A 3 -2.39 23.64 -7.13
C ILE A 3 -2.71 23.01 -5.76
N PRO A 4 -2.92 21.69 -5.65
CA PRO A 4 -2.98 21.06 -4.35
C PRO A 4 -1.61 21.22 -3.69
N ASP A 5 -1.57 22.00 -2.62
CA ASP A 5 -0.44 22.11 -1.72
C ASP A 5 -0.31 20.79 -0.96
N PHE A 6 0.71 20.00 -1.30
CA PHE A 6 1.04 18.78 -0.57
C PHE A 6 2.07 19.17 0.47
N GLY A 7 1.55 19.53 1.64
CA GLY A 7 2.30 20.08 2.76
C GLY A 7 3.63 19.39 3.06
N ASN A 8 4.56 20.21 3.52
CA ASN A 8 5.84 19.85 4.14
C ASN A 8 5.71 18.60 5.01
N GLY A 9 6.67 17.67 4.90
CA GLY A 9 6.65 16.36 5.54
C GLY A 9 6.08 16.40 6.96
N GLU A 10 4.85 15.91 7.11
CA GLU A 10 4.16 15.86 8.40
C GLU A 10 4.89 14.86 9.30
N GLU A 11 5.65 15.37 10.28
CA GLU A 11 6.07 14.60 11.44
C GLU A 11 4.81 14.32 12.28
N GLY A 12 4.20 13.15 12.04
CA GLY A 12 2.99 12.73 12.70
C GLY A 12 2.94 11.22 12.90
N LEU A 13 1.97 10.78 13.72
CA LEU A 13 1.66 9.37 13.89
C LEU A 13 1.44 8.73 12.52
N LEU A 14 2.16 7.65 12.25
CA LEU A 14 2.07 6.88 11.00
C LEU A 14 2.45 7.67 9.72
N SER A 15 3.34 8.67 9.82
CA SER A 15 3.79 9.46 8.65
C SER A 15 4.55 8.64 7.59
N ALA A 16 5.21 7.55 7.97
CA ALA A 16 5.86 6.64 7.04
C ALA A 16 4.82 5.86 6.23
N GLU A 17 3.75 5.42 6.87
CA GLU A 17 2.63 4.68 6.29
C GLU A 17 1.82 5.56 5.34
N GLN A 18 1.56 6.83 5.71
CA GLN A 18 0.94 7.82 4.83
C GLN A 18 1.74 7.99 3.52
N ARG A 19 3.07 8.14 3.63
CA ARG A 19 3.97 8.25 2.47
C ARG A 19 3.97 6.98 1.64
N ALA A 20 3.95 5.80 2.27
CA ALA A 20 3.87 4.51 1.58
C ALA A 20 2.57 4.39 0.76
N ILE A 21 1.42 4.73 1.35
CA ILE A 21 0.12 4.73 0.67
C ILE A 21 0.13 5.67 -0.54
N GLN A 22 0.64 6.89 -0.38
CA GLN A 22 0.76 7.85 -1.49
C GLN A 22 1.64 7.32 -2.62
N ASN A 23 2.75 6.67 -2.29
CA ASN A 23 3.64 6.11 -3.30
C ASN A 23 3.02 4.90 -4.01
N ILE A 24 2.37 3.99 -3.29
CA ILE A 24 1.60 2.88 -3.90
C ILE A 24 0.55 3.40 -4.88
N LYS A 25 -0.20 4.47 -4.53
CA LYS A 25 -1.16 5.08 -5.46
C LYS A 25 -0.49 5.55 -6.75
N LYS A 26 0.72 6.13 -6.65
CA LYS A 26 1.53 6.50 -7.83
C LYS A 26 1.97 5.27 -8.63
N ALA A 27 2.34 4.17 -7.98
CA ALA A 27 2.66 2.91 -8.66
C ALA A 27 1.48 2.40 -9.49
N ILE A 28 0.28 2.38 -8.89
CA ILE A 28 -0.96 1.94 -9.55
C ILE A 28 -1.29 2.83 -10.74
N LEU A 29 -1.29 4.15 -10.55
CA LEU A 29 -1.57 5.11 -11.62
C LEU A 29 -0.56 5.03 -12.76
N MET A 30 0.71 4.84 -12.46
CA MET A 30 1.76 4.64 -13.46
C MET A 30 1.50 3.35 -14.25
N THR A 31 1.34 2.21 -13.58
CA THR A 31 1.12 0.93 -14.25
C THR A 31 -0.15 0.94 -15.10
N ALA A 32 -1.27 1.43 -14.55
CA ALA A 32 -2.54 1.50 -15.27
C ALA A 32 -2.47 2.49 -16.45
N GLY A 33 -1.86 3.66 -16.24
CA GLY A 33 -1.73 4.68 -17.29
C GLY A 33 -0.95 4.19 -18.50
N PHE A 34 0.18 3.51 -18.27
CA PHE A 34 0.96 2.91 -19.36
C PHE A 34 0.26 1.71 -20.00
N ALA A 35 -0.45 0.88 -19.23
CA ALA A 35 -1.25 -0.22 -19.78
C ALA A 35 -2.32 0.30 -20.75
N VAL A 36 -3.06 1.36 -20.35
CA VAL A 36 -4.04 2.03 -21.22
C VAL A 36 -3.38 2.60 -22.47
N GLN A 37 -2.24 3.29 -22.35
CA GLN A 37 -1.55 3.87 -23.50
C GLN A 37 -1.03 2.82 -24.48
N LYS A 38 -0.58 1.67 -23.98
CA LYS A 38 0.01 0.61 -24.81
C LYS A 38 -1.06 -0.26 -25.49
N LEU A 39 -2.10 -0.63 -24.75
CA LEU A 39 -3.11 -1.60 -25.18
C LEU A 39 -4.36 -0.92 -25.74
N MET A 40 -4.61 0.34 -25.37
CA MET A 40 -5.73 1.15 -25.82
C MET A 40 -7.05 0.38 -25.65
N THR A 41 -7.84 0.25 -26.72
CA THR A 41 -9.13 -0.45 -26.68
C THR A 41 -9.03 -1.95 -26.44
N LYS A 42 -7.83 -2.55 -26.56
CA LYS A 42 -7.60 -3.98 -26.32
C LYS A 42 -7.42 -4.31 -24.83
N LEU A 43 -7.17 -3.32 -23.97
CA LEU A 43 -6.95 -3.56 -22.54
C LEU A 43 -8.08 -4.39 -21.90
N LYS A 44 -9.32 -4.18 -22.34
CA LYS A 44 -10.50 -4.93 -21.86
C LYS A 44 -10.40 -6.44 -22.08
N ASP A 45 -9.59 -6.88 -23.03
CA ASP A 45 -9.41 -8.30 -23.36
C ASP A 45 -8.22 -8.90 -22.59
N GLU A 46 -7.35 -8.05 -22.03
CA GLU A 46 -6.17 -8.43 -21.23
C GLU A 46 -6.53 -8.59 -19.74
N GLN A 47 -7.32 -9.62 -19.43
CA GLN A 47 -7.90 -9.83 -18.11
C GLN A 47 -6.85 -10.00 -17.01
N GLU A 48 -5.73 -10.66 -17.28
CA GLU A 48 -4.64 -10.89 -16.33
C GLU A 48 -3.95 -9.58 -15.92
N ILE A 49 -3.86 -8.60 -16.83
CA ILE A 49 -3.35 -7.27 -16.52
C ILE A 49 -4.36 -6.53 -15.63
N ILE A 50 -5.65 -6.61 -15.97
CA ILE A 50 -6.73 -6.00 -15.19
C ILE A 50 -6.78 -6.61 -13.79
N MET A 51 -6.62 -7.93 -13.64
CA MET A 51 -6.59 -8.61 -12.35
C MET A 51 -5.44 -8.11 -11.48
N ASN A 52 -4.21 -8.06 -12.02
CA ASN A 52 -3.07 -7.53 -11.25
C ASN A 52 -3.29 -6.07 -10.82
N LEU A 53 -3.82 -5.21 -11.69
CA LEU A 53 -4.16 -3.83 -11.35
C LEU A 53 -5.24 -3.76 -10.26
N THR A 54 -6.25 -4.63 -10.34
CA THR A 54 -7.34 -4.73 -9.36
C THR A 54 -6.81 -5.19 -8.01
N ASP A 55 -5.91 -6.17 -7.98
CA ASP A 55 -5.28 -6.63 -6.73
C ASP A 55 -4.48 -5.50 -6.07
N MET A 56 -3.73 -4.70 -6.85
CA MET A 56 -3.07 -3.51 -6.31
C MET A 56 -4.06 -2.49 -5.74
N LEU A 57 -5.21 -2.29 -6.40
CA LEU A 57 -6.27 -1.38 -5.95
C LEU A 57 -6.93 -1.86 -4.64
N ILE A 58 -7.17 -3.16 -4.50
CA ILE A 58 -7.71 -3.77 -3.29
C ILE A 58 -6.75 -3.54 -2.11
N GLU A 59 -5.46 -3.78 -2.33
CA GLU A 59 -4.45 -3.59 -1.30
C GLU A 59 -4.35 -2.13 -0.84
N VAL A 60 -4.32 -1.16 -1.77
CA VAL A 60 -4.25 0.25 -1.38
C VAL A 60 -5.51 0.72 -0.66
N PHE A 61 -6.68 0.21 -1.03
CA PHE A 61 -7.93 0.49 -0.34
C PHE A 61 -7.90 -0.01 1.11
N ALA A 62 -7.43 -1.24 1.32
CA ALA A 62 -7.27 -1.80 2.66
C ALA A 62 -6.23 -1.03 3.50
N CYS A 63 -5.09 -0.68 2.91
CA CYS A 63 -4.05 0.14 3.54
C CYS A 63 -4.58 1.50 4.00
N GLU A 64 -5.30 2.21 3.14
CA GLU A 64 -5.87 3.51 3.48
C GLU A 64 -6.96 3.39 4.56
N SER A 65 -7.79 2.34 4.47
CA SER A 65 -8.84 2.07 5.45
C SER A 65 -8.28 1.82 6.85
N VAL A 66 -7.25 0.98 6.97
CA VAL A 66 -6.63 0.68 8.27
C VAL A 66 -5.86 1.88 8.82
N TYR A 67 -5.18 2.64 7.96
CA TYR A 67 -4.48 3.87 8.35
C TYR A 67 -5.45 4.92 8.93
N LEU A 68 -6.51 5.24 8.18
CA LEU A 68 -7.50 6.23 8.60
C LEU A 68 -8.27 5.79 9.85
N ARG A 69 -8.54 4.48 10.01
CA ARG A 69 -9.16 3.94 11.22
C ARG A 69 -8.24 4.15 12.44
N THR A 70 -6.95 3.86 12.32
CA THR A 70 -6.01 4.04 13.44
C THR A 70 -5.84 5.51 13.81
N LEU A 71 -5.79 6.43 12.84
CA LEU A 71 -5.79 7.87 13.12
C LEU A 71 -7.08 8.34 13.81
N LYS A 72 -8.24 7.82 13.41
CA LYS A 72 -9.49 8.15 14.11
C LYS A 72 -9.47 7.66 15.56
N LEU A 73 -8.93 6.47 15.81
CA LEU A 73 -8.81 5.90 17.15
C LEU A 73 -7.79 6.63 18.02
N SER A 74 -6.77 7.27 17.45
CA SER A 74 -5.77 8.00 18.23
C SER A 74 -6.32 9.23 18.94
N GLY A 75 -7.46 9.77 18.47
CA GLY A 75 -8.20 10.83 19.17
C GLY A 75 -9.14 10.32 20.28
N LEU A 76 -9.29 9.00 20.42
CA LEU A 76 -10.27 8.37 21.31
C LEU A 76 -9.66 7.42 22.35
N LYS A 77 -8.44 6.93 22.09
CA LYS A 77 -7.75 5.93 22.91
C LYS A 77 -6.50 6.51 23.54
N SER A 78 -6.15 6.00 24.71
CA SER A 78 -4.81 6.23 25.28
C SER A 78 -3.72 5.58 24.42
N GLU A 79 -2.47 6.00 24.60
CA GLU A 79 -1.33 5.50 23.82
C GLU A 79 -1.19 3.97 23.92
N THR A 80 -1.36 3.39 25.11
CA THR A 80 -1.26 1.95 25.36
C THR A 80 -2.40 1.17 24.70
N GLU A 81 -3.63 1.71 24.71
CA GLU A 81 -4.78 1.10 24.05
C GLU A 81 -4.70 1.21 22.51
N LEU A 82 -4.00 2.23 22.01
CA LEU A 82 -3.82 2.47 20.58
C LEU A 82 -2.72 1.59 19.97
N GLN A 83 -1.72 1.20 20.76
CA GLN A 83 -0.53 0.48 20.28
C GLN A 83 -0.85 -0.76 19.39
N PRO A 84 -1.81 -1.64 19.72
CA PRO A 84 -2.13 -2.78 18.86
C PRO A 84 -2.66 -2.38 17.47
N TYR A 85 -3.36 -1.24 17.38
CA TYR A 85 -3.85 -0.71 16.10
C TYR A 85 -2.72 -0.16 15.25
N ILE A 86 -1.75 0.51 15.87
CA ILE A 86 -0.51 0.96 15.22
C ILE A 86 0.26 -0.26 14.67
N ASP A 87 0.42 -1.31 15.48
CA ASP A 87 1.11 -2.54 15.09
C ASP A 87 0.40 -3.22 13.90
N MET A 88 -0.93 -3.32 13.93
CA MET A 88 -1.73 -3.85 12.81
C MET A 88 -1.59 -3.01 11.54
N THR A 89 -1.63 -1.68 11.65
CA THR A 89 -1.47 -0.79 10.49
C THR A 89 -0.10 -0.95 9.83
N LYS A 90 0.98 -0.91 10.63
CA LYS A 90 2.35 -1.06 10.13
C LYS A 90 2.56 -2.42 9.48
N LEU A 91 2.09 -3.47 10.14
CA LEU A 91 2.15 -4.84 9.65
C LEU A 91 1.45 -4.98 8.29
N TYR A 92 0.18 -4.55 8.20
CA TYR A 92 -0.60 -4.69 6.99
C TYR A 92 0.03 -3.93 5.83
N ILE A 93 0.45 -2.69 6.05
CA ILE A 93 1.06 -1.85 5.01
C ILE A 93 2.38 -2.44 4.54
N SER A 94 3.21 -2.97 5.45
CA SER A 94 4.45 -3.66 5.08
C SER A 94 4.20 -4.80 4.11
N ASP A 95 3.31 -5.73 4.46
CA ASP A 95 3.02 -6.90 3.62
C ASP A 95 2.31 -6.50 2.31
N ALA A 96 1.45 -5.48 2.35
CA ALA A 96 0.72 -4.99 1.18
C ALA A 96 1.65 -4.34 0.15
N VAL A 97 2.65 -3.57 0.58
CA VAL A 97 3.67 -2.99 -0.32
C VAL A 97 4.38 -4.08 -1.13
N GLU A 98 4.71 -5.21 -0.50
CA GLU A 98 5.34 -6.35 -1.17
C GLU A 98 4.42 -7.01 -2.20
N ARG A 99 3.14 -7.24 -1.84
CA ARG A 99 2.13 -7.78 -2.76
C ARG A 99 1.91 -6.85 -3.96
N ILE A 100 1.77 -5.55 -3.72
CA ILE A 100 1.61 -4.53 -4.77
C ILE A 100 2.81 -4.51 -5.72
N ASN A 101 4.04 -4.63 -5.20
CA ASN A 101 5.23 -4.74 -6.03
C ASN A 101 5.19 -6.00 -6.91
N LEU A 102 4.73 -7.13 -6.38
CA LEU A 102 4.59 -8.37 -7.15
C LEU A 102 3.55 -8.22 -8.28
N TYR A 103 2.34 -7.74 -7.96
CA TYR A 103 1.27 -7.54 -8.94
C TYR A 103 1.67 -6.51 -10.00
N GLY A 104 2.24 -5.39 -9.58
CA GLY A 104 2.72 -4.34 -10.47
C GLY A 104 3.81 -4.85 -11.43
N LYS A 105 4.73 -5.68 -10.93
CA LYS A 105 5.76 -6.32 -11.76
C LYS A 105 5.12 -7.19 -12.83
N HIS A 106 4.19 -8.08 -12.46
CA HIS A 106 3.51 -8.98 -13.39
C HIS A 106 2.72 -8.21 -14.46
N ALA A 107 1.97 -7.18 -14.05
CA ALA A 107 1.25 -6.31 -14.97
C ALA A 107 2.20 -5.62 -15.97
N ILE A 108 3.26 -4.95 -15.48
CA ILE A 108 4.22 -4.24 -16.33
C ILE A 108 4.88 -5.19 -17.33
N THR A 109 5.34 -6.35 -16.88
CA THR A 109 6.03 -7.32 -17.75
C THR A 109 5.12 -7.93 -18.83
N ALA A 110 3.81 -7.82 -18.68
CA ALA A 110 2.84 -8.34 -19.65
C ALA A 110 2.61 -7.39 -20.84
N PHE A 111 2.89 -6.09 -20.71
CA PHE A 111 2.66 -5.11 -21.79
C PHE A 111 3.89 -4.27 -22.18
N ALA A 112 4.92 -4.21 -21.35
CA ALA A 112 6.09 -3.37 -21.58
C ALA A 112 7.34 -4.18 -21.94
N GLU A 113 8.13 -3.64 -22.86
CA GLU A 113 9.39 -4.24 -23.32
C GLU A 113 10.49 -3.16 -23.43
N GLY A 114 11.74 -3.60 -23.63
CA GLY A 114 12.86 -2.69 -23.90
C GLY A 114 13.07 -1.64 -22.81
N ASP A 115 13.14 -0.37 -23.23
CA ASP A 115 13.41 0.74 -22.31
C ASP A 115 12.17 1.16 -21.50
N ASP A 116 10.97 0.97 -22.04
CA ASP A 116 9.71 1.17 -21.29
C ASP A 116 9.67 0.24 -20.08
N LEU A 117 9.99 -1.04 -20.29
CA LEU A 117 10.04 -2.03 -19.21
C LEU A 117 11.03 -1.61 -18.11
N LYS A 118 12.26 -1.24 -18.49
CA LYS A 118 13.28 -0.82 -17.50
C LYS A 118 12.82 0.40 -16.69
N MET A 119 12.25 1.39 -17.38
CA MET A 119 11.75 2.61 -16.76
C MET A 119 10.62 2.32 -15.77
N LEU A 120 9.62 1.53 -16.19
CA LEU A 120 8.48 1.18 -15.35
C LEU A 120 8.87 0.32 -14.16
N MET A 121 9.78 -0.64 -14.34
CA MET A 121 10.30 -1.46 -13.24
C MET A 121 11.07 -0.62 -12.21
N LEU A 122 11.84 0.39 -12.65
CA LEU A 122 12.50 1.33 -11.75
C LEU A 122 11.50 2.21 -11.01
N GLY A 123 10.47 2.71 -11.71
CA GLY A 123 9.38 3.48 -11.13
C GLY A 123 8.63 2.68 -10.06
N LEU A 124 8.27 1.44 -10.37
CA LEU A 124 7.60 0.52 -9.46
C LEU A 124 8.43 0.32 -8.20
N LYS A 125 9.71 -0.08 -8.35
CA LYS A 125 10.64 -0.28 -7.22
C LYS A 125 10.74 0.96 -6.33
N ARG A 126 10.76 2.16 -6.91
CA ARG A 126 10.80 3.42 -6.15
C ARG A 126 9.51 3.66 -5.37
N PHE A 127 8.37 3.41 -5.98
CA PHE A 127 7.06 3.65 -5.38
C PHE A 127 6.63 2.57 -4.39
N THR A 128 7.20 1.38 -4.46
CA THR A 128 6.97 0.29 -3.51
C THR A 128 8.14 0.12 -2.54
N LYS A 129 8.88 1.19 -2.27
CA LYS A 129 9.88 1.20 -1.20
C LYS A 129 9.19 1.55 0.12
N TYR A 130 9.32 0.65 1.09
CA TYR A 130 8.90 0.86 2.46
C TYR A 130 10.04 0.40 3.39
N GLU A 131 10.22 1.07 4.53
CA GLU A 131 11.32 0.76 5.43
C GLU A 131 11.11 -0.64 6.04
N PRO A 132 12.14 -1.51 6.05
CA PRO A 132 12.01 -2.83 6.64
C PRO A 132 11.66 -2.73 8.14
N ILE A 133 10.62 -3.45 8.54
CA ILE A 133 10.19 -3.57 9.94
C ILE A 133 10.15 -5.04 10.37
N ASN A 134 10.27 -5.30 11.67
CA ASN A 134 10.17 -6.65 12.20
C ASN A 134 8.70 -7.09 12.28
N THR A 135 8.14 -7.54 11.15
CA THR A 135 6.75 -7.99 11.05
C THR A 135 6.46 -9.20 11.95
N THR A 136 7.46 -10.02 12.28
CA THR A 136 7.32 -11.13 13.23
C THR A 136 7.00 -10.62 14.64
N GLN A 137 7.71 -9.59 15.11
CA GLN A 137 7.45 -9.03 16.42
C GLN A 137 6.06 -8.36 16.48
N LEU A 138 5.67 -7.64 15.44
CA LEU A 138 4.33 -7.04 15.37
C LEU A 138 3.23 -8.10 15.44
N ARG A 139 3.38 -9.21 14.71
CA ARG A 139 2.43 -10.34 14.79
C ARG A 139 2.35 -10.93 16.19
N ARG A 140 3.47 -11.06 16.91
CA ARG A 140 3.48 -11.55 18.30
C ARG A 140 2.73 -10.60 19.24
N ASN A 141 3.00 -9.30 19.17
CA ASN A 141 2.30 -8.30 19.99
C ASN A 141 0.77 -8.35 19.79
N ILE A 142 0.33 -8.47 18.53
CA ILE A 142 -1.09 -8.58 18.19
C ILE A 142 -1.67 -9.90 18.71
N ALA A 143 -0.94 -11.00 18.55
CA ALA A 143 -1.36 -12.32 19.02
C ALA A 143 -1.50 -12.38 20.54
N ASP A 144 -0.56 -11.80 21.30
CA ASP A 144 -0.62 -11.75 22.76
C ASP A 144 -1.92 -11.08 23.24
N LYS A 145 -2.37 -10.01 22.56
CA LYS A 145 -3.65 -9.35 22.85
C LYS A 145 -4.88 -10.18 22.53
N LEU A 146 -4.86 -10.93 21.43
CA LEU A 146 -5.95 -11.83 21.08
C LEU A 146 -6.02 -13.04 22.02
N ILE A 147 -4.87 -13.57 22.46
CA ILE A 147 -4.78 -14.69 23.40
C ILE A 147 -5.30 -14.25 24.77
N GLU A 148 -4.88 -13.10 25.27
CA GLU A 148 -5.38 -12.52 26.53
C GLU A 148 -6.91 -12.35 26.52
N ALA A 149 -7.49 -12.01 25.36
CA ALA A 149 -8.93 -11.78 25.22
C ALA A 149 -9.76 -13.03 24.84
N GLU A 150 -9.13 -14.09 24.35
CA GLU A 150 -9.74 -15.30 23.78
C GLU A 150 -10.79 -15.05 22.67
N LYS A 151 -10.74 -13.88 22.03
CA LYS A 151 -11.64 -13.45 20.94
C LYS A 151 -11.02 -12.32 20.14
N TYR A 152 -11.63 -11.98 19.01
CA TYR A 152 -11.31 -10.74 18.32
C TYR A 152 -11.71 -9.52 19.17
N CYS A 153 -10.71 -8.70 19.56
CA CYS A 153 -10.86 -7.63 20.55
C CYS A 153 -10.53 -6.22 20.01
N PHE A 154 -10.63 -6.00 18.69
CA PHE A 154 -10.27 -4.75 18.00
C PHE A 154 -11.44 -4.10 17.24
#